data_AF-A9DKC0-F1
#
_entry.id   AF-A9DKC0-F1
#
_cell.length_a   1.000
_cell.length_b   1.000
_cell.length_c   1.000
_cell.angle_alpha   90.00
_cell.angle_beta   90.00
_cell.angle_gamma   90.00
#
_symmetry.space_group_name_H-M   'P 1'
#
loop_
_entity.id
_entity.type
_entity.pdbx_description
1 polymer ?
#
loop_
_entity_poly.entity_id
_entity_poly.type
_entity_poly.pdbx_seq_one_letter_code
_entity_poly.pdbx_strand_id
1 'polypeptide(L)'
;MKLFKKEKEEPKIKTLEISEDIILSIMDKLSEFERKQGFLKQVTLHSLAKKLGTNPKYLSKIINIHYEKNFSSYINDLRIQYLLRELKQDDSLKTQTVKAIGKKIGFGNTESFTKTFKKHTGINPSQYLNSLKE
;
A
#
# COMPACT_ATOMS: atom_id res chain seq x y z
N MET A 1 -30.89 -4.03 25.10
CA MET A 1 -30.00 -5.00 24.41
C MET A 1 -30.28 -4.96 22.92
N LYS A 2 -29.44 -4.28 22.12
CA LYS A 2 -29.55 -4.33 20.64
C LYS A 2 -28.64 -5.45 20.15
N LEU A 3 -29.27 -6.52 19.67
CA LEU A 3 -28.65 -7.65 19.00
C LEU A 3 -27.96 -7.14 17.73
N PHE A 4 -26.63 -7.16 17.70
CA PHE A 4 -25.86 -7.02 16.47
C PHE A 4 -26.04 -8.30 15.66
N LYS A 5 -26.91 -8.24 14.65
CA LYS A 5 -26.96 -9.25 13.60
C LYS A 5 -25.62 -9.19 12.85
N LYS A 6 -24.78 -10.21 13.08
CA LYS A 6 -23.62 -10.49 12.25
C LYS A 6 -24.16 -11.07 10.95
N GLU A 7 -24.35 -10.23 9.94
CA GLU A 7 -24.68 -10.68 8.59
C GLU A 7 -23.54 -11.59 8.11
N LYS A 8 -23.90 -12.80 7.67
CA LYS A 8 -22.98 -13.76 7.08
C LYS A 8 -22.53 -13.18 5.74
N GLU A 9 -21.32 -12.63 5.66
CA GLU A 9 -20.73 -12.24 4.37
C GLU A 9 -20.52 -13.51 3.53
N GLU A 10 -21.26 -13.62 2.43
CA GLU A 10 -20.96 -14.55 1.35
C GLU A 10 -19.55 -14.30 0.81
N PRO A 11 -18.83 -15.32 0.31
CA PRO A 11 -17.48 -15.12 -0.23
C PRO A 11 -17.54 -14.11 -1.39
N LYS A 12 -16.88 -12.94 -1.19
CA LYS A 12 -16.84 -11.77 -2.11
C LYS A 12 -16.43 -12.10 -3.55
N ILE A 13 -15.90 -13.30 -3.78
CA ILE A 13 -15.40 -13.84 -5.04
C ILE A 13 -16.53 -14.04 -6.08
N LYS A 14 -17.77 -14.37 -5.67
CA LYS A 14 -18.89 -14.64 -6.63
C LYS A 14 -19.44 -13.41 -7.36
N THR A 15 -19.07 -12.19 -6.97
CA THR A 15 -19.65 -10.95 -7.53
C THR A 15 -18.89 -10.39 -8.73
N LEU A 16 -17.86 -11.08 -9.21
CA LEU A 16 -16.83 -10.41 -10.00
C LEU A 16 -17.22 -10.11 -11.44
N GLU A 17 -18.02 -10.92 -12.14
CA GLU A 17 -18.21 -10.82 -13.61
C GLU A 17 -16.87 -10.57 -14.36
N ILE A 18 -15.76 -10.96 -13.75
CA ILE A 18 -14.40 -10.88 -14.29
C ILE A 18 -13.95 -12.33 -14.33
N SER A 19 -13.46 -12.77 -15.49
CA SER A 19 -12.95 -14.13 -15.62
C SER A 19 -11.74 -14.33 -14.72
N GLU A 20 -11.57 -15.55 -14.22
CA GLU A 20 -10.45 -15.93 -13.36
C GLU A 20 -9.10 -15.62 -14.05
N ASP A 21 -9.00 -15.88 -15.36
CA ASP A 21 -7.81 -15.57 -16.16
C ASP A 21 -7.43 -14.08 -16.12
N ILE A 22 -8.41 -13.18 -16.16
CA ILE A 22 -8.16 -11.73 -16.07
C ILE A 22 -7.66 -11.37 -14.67
N ILE A 23 -8.24 -11.96 -13.63
CA ILE A 23 -7.80 -11.73 -12.24
C ILE A 23 -6.34 -12.17 -12.08
N LEU A 24 -6.02 -13.39 -12.51
CA LEU A 24 -4.66 -13.93 -12.45
C LEU A 24 -3.67 -13.07 -13.25
N SER A 25 -4.05 -12.64 -14.46
CA SER A 25 -3.22 -11.73 -15.27
C SER A 25 -2.93 -10.40 -14.57
N ILE A 26 -3.95 -9.80 -13.93
CA ILE A 26 -3.77 -8.52 -13.22
C ILE A 26 -2.93 -8.72 -11.97
N MET A 27 -3.12 -9.82 -11.24
CA MET A 27 -2.33 -10.16 -10.05
C MET A 27 -0.85 -10.34 -10.38
N ASP A 28 -0.52 -11.07 -11.45
CA ASP A 28 0.87 -11.24 -11.90
C ASP A 28 1.54 -9.90 -12.24
N LYS A 29 0.82 -9.04 -12.98
CA LYS A 29 1.31 -7.69 -13.30
C LYS A 29 1.44 -6.79 -12.07
N LEU A 30 0.59 -6.96 -11.05
CA LEU A 30 0.74 -6.28 -9.76
C LEU A 30 2.00 -6.75 -9.03
N SER A 31 2.25 -8.07 -8.99
CA SER A 31 3.47 -8.62 -8.41
C SER A 31 4.73 -8.10 -9.12
N GLU A 32 4.70 -7.97 -10.45
CA GLU A 32 5.79 -7.32 -11.18
C GLU A 32 5.94 -5.83 -10.83
N PHE A 33 4.83 -5.09 -10.72
CA PHE A 33 4.83 -3.70 -10.30
C PHE A 33 5.45 -3.51 -8.90
N GLU A 34 5.11 -4.38 -7.96
CA GLU A 34 5.68 -4.39 -6.61
C GLU A 34 7.17 -4.72 -6.63
N ARG A 35 7.57 -5.77 -7.36
CA ARG A 35 8.98 -6.16 -7.51
C ARG A 35 9.84 -5.04 -8.10
N LYS A 36 9.30 -4.30 -9.07
CA LYS A 36 9.95 -3.12 -9.68
C LYS A 36 9.83 -1.85 -8.83
N GLN A 37 9.27 -1.95 -7.61
CA GLN A 37 9.08 -0.83 -6.68
C GLN A 37 8.33 0.36 -7.30
N GLY A 38 7.40 0.08 -8.22
CA GLY A 38 6.69 1.13 -8.95
C GLY A 38 5.87 2.06 -8.04
N PHE A 39 5.55 1.61 -6.83
CA PHE A 39 4.85 2.36 -5.80
C PHE A 39 5.66 3.52 -5.20
N LEU A 40 6.99 3.56 -5.37
CA LEU A 40 7.82 4.68 -4.89
C LEU A 40 7.64 5.95 -5.72
N LYS A 41 7.15 5.81 -6.95
CA LYS A 41 6.81 6.93 -7.83
C LYS A 41 5.39 7.40 -7.58
N GLN A 42 5.06 8.57 -8.15
CA GLN A 42 3.66 9.02 -8.17
C GLN A 42 2.84 8.09 -9.06
N VAL A 43 1.88 7.43 -8.45
CA VAL A 43 1.02 6.44 -9.08
C VAL A 43 -0.40 6.68 -8.63
N THR A 44 -1.31 6.65 -9.59
CA THR A 44 -2.76 6.77 -9.37
C THR A 44 -3.43 5.49 -9.84
N LEU A 45 -4.63 5.21 -9.33
CA LEU A 45 -5.41 4.05 -9.77
C LEU A 45 -5.57 4.01 -11.30
N HIS A 46 -5.83 5.17 -11.91
CA HIS A 46 -5.98 5.31 -13.35
C HIS A 46 -4.69 5.02 -14.13
N SER A 47 -3.56 5.61 -13.69
CA SER A 47 -2.27 5.39 -14.36
C SER A 47 -1.80 3.94 -14.22
N LEU A 48 -1.99 3.31 -13.06
CA LEU A 48 -1.64 1.91 -12.88
C LEU A 48 -2.56 1.00 -13.68
N ALA A 49 -3.88 1.20 -13.65
CA ALA A 49 -4.82 0.40 -14.43
C ALA A 49 -4.45 0.41 -15.92
N LYS A 50 -4.17 1.59 -16.49
CA LYS A 50 -3.69 1.73 -17.87
C LYS A 50 -2.41 0.94 -18.11
N LYS A 51 -1.43 1.03 -17.20
CA LYS A 51 -0.15 0.31 -17.32
C LYS A 51 -0.31 -1.21 -17.26
N LEU A 52 -1.26 -1.72 -16.47
CA LEU A 52 -1.53 -3.16 -16.36
C LEU A 52 -2.47 -3.67 -17.46
N GLY A 53 -2.97 -2.80 -18.35
CA GLY A 53 -3.91 -3.17 -19.40
C GLY A 53 -5.30 -3.52 -18.88
N THR A 54 -5.76 -2.83 -17.84
CA THR A 54 -7.10 -2.98 -17.25
C THR A 54 -7.77 -1.63 -17.02
N ASN A 55 -8.96 -1.62 -16.44
CA ASN A 55 -9.68 -0.41 -16.06
C ASN A 55 -9.61 -0.15 -14.54
N PRO A 56 -9.80 1.11 -14.08
CA PRO A 56 -9.73 1.48 -12.67
C PRO A 56 -10.71 0.70 -11.77
N LYS A 57 -11.90 0.38 -12.28
CA LYS A 57 -12.94 -0.36 -11.54
C LYS A 57 -12.46 -1.78 -11.22
N TYR A 58 -11.91 -2.48 -12.20
CA TYR A 58 -11.38 -3.84 -12.03
C TYR A 58 -10.18 -3.84 -11.10
N LEU A 59 -9.21 -2.95 -11.32
CA LEU A 59 -8.03 -2.86 -10.47
C LEU A 59 -8.40 -2.56 -9.00
N SER A 60 -9.29 -1.59 -8.77
CA SER A 60 -9.74 -1.25 -7.42
C SER A 60 -10.45 -2.43 -6.75
N LYS A 61 -11.30 -3.13 -7.49
CA LYS A 61 -12.05 -4.29 -6.96
C LYS A 61 -11.13 -5.46 -6.65
N ILE A 62 -10.15 -5.77 -7.52
CA ILE A 62 -9.13 -6.81 -7.28
C ILE A 62 -8.29 -6.45 -6.05
N ILE A 63 -7.82 -5.20 -5.94
CA ILE A 63 -7.07 -4.76 -4.76
C ILE A 63 -7.92 -4.91 -3.48
N ASN A 64 -9.19 -4.53 -3.54
CA ASN A 64 -10.08 -4.64 -2.39
C ASN A 64 -10.34 -6.08 -1.97
N ILE A 65 -10.52 -7.00 -2.90
CA ILE A 65 -10.81 -8.40 -2.59
C ILE A 65 -9.56 -9.13 -2.09
N HIS A 66 -8.42 -8.95 -2.76
CA HIS A 66 -7.21 -9.74 -2.46
C HIS A 66 -6.35 -9.15 -1.35
N TYR A 67 -6.40 -7.83 -1.15
CA TYR A 67 -5.57 -7.14 -0.16
C TYR A 67 -6.41 -6.47 0.94
N GLU A 68 -7.74 -6.55 0.87
CA GLU A 68 -8.67 -5.94 1.83
C GLU A 68 -8.45 -4.43 2.03
N LYS A 69 -8.02 -3.76 0.95
CA LYS A 69 -7.58 -2.35 0.97
C LYS A 69 -8.19 -1.57 -0.17
N ASN A 70 -8.35 -0.26 0.02
CA ASN A 70 -8.48 0.64 -1.12
C ASN A 70 -7.10 0.89 -1.76
N PHE A 71 -7.08 1.41 -2.99
CA PHE A 71 -5.84 1.66 -3.74
C PHE A 71 -4.81 2.48 -2.96
N SER A 72 -5.22 3.58 -2.33
CA SER A 72 -4.31 4.46 -1.59
C SER A 72 -3.68 3.75 -0.39
N SER A 73 -4.46 3.00 0.38
CA SER A 73 -3.96 2.18 1.48
C SER A 73 -2.99 1.11 0.98
N TYR A 74 -3.32 0.42 -0.11
CA TYR A 74 -2.44 -0.58 -0.71
C TYR A 74 -1.07 0.00 -1.11
N ILE A 75 -1.05 1.12 -1.84
CA ILE A 75 0.21 1.78 -2.22
C ILE A 75 0.99 2.28 -0.99
N ASN A 76 0.31 2.91 -0.03
CA ASN A 76 0.96 3.43 1.16
C ASN A 76 1.55 2.33 2.03
N ASP A 77 0.89 1.19 2.15
CA ASP A 77 1.38 0.04 2.89
C ASP A 77 2.67 -0.52 2.27
N LEU A 78 2.72 -0.65 0.94
CA LEU A 78 3.93 -1.06 0.22
C LEU A 78 5.10 -0.09 0.49
N ARG A 79 4.84 1.22 0.51
CA ARG A 79 5.86 2.25 0.81
C ARG A 79 6.40 2.14 2.23
N ILE A 80 5.54 1.90 3.22
CA ILE A 80 5.98 1.73 4.61
C ILE A 80 6.76 0.44 4.77
N GLN A 81 6.30 -0.67 4.20
CA GLN A 81 7.02 -1.95 4.23
C GLN A 81 8.40 -1.83 3.58
N TYR A 82 8.49 -1.13 2.45
CA TYR A 82 9.78 -0.81 1.82
C TYR A 82 10.67 -0.02 2.79
N LEU A 83 10.19 1.09 3.33
CA LEU A 83 10.98 1.91 4.26
C LEU A 83 11.51 1.11 5.47
N LEU A 84 10.66 0.27 6.08
CA LEU A 84 11.07 -0.54 7.23
C LEU A 84 12.15 -1.57 6.89
N ARG A 85 12.20 -2.06 5.64
CA ARG A 85 13.30 -2.90 5.17
C ARG A 85 14.56 -2.07 4.95
N GLU A 86 14.44 -0.93 4.28
CA GLU A 86 15.59 -0.07 3.99
C GLU A 86 16.23 0.49 5.27
N LEU A 87 15.45 0.85 6.30
CA LEU A 87 15.97 1.32 7.59
C LEU A 87 16.84 0.29 8.34
N LYS A 88 16.73 -0.99 7.97
CA LYS A 88 17.59 -2.07 8.49
C LYS A 88 18.89 -2.24 7.70
N GLN A 89 18.96 -1.70 6.49
CA GLN A 89 20.06 -1.92 5.54
C GLN A 89 20.88 -0.65 5.27
N ASP A 90 20.25 0.52 5.33
CA ASP A 90 20.84 1.81 4.99
C ASP A 90 20.81 2.76 6.18
N ASP A 91 21.95 2.88 6.87
CA ASP A 91 22.13 3.79 8.01
C ASP A 91 21.99 5.27 7.60
N SER A 92 22.22 5.61 6.33
CA SER A 92 22.08 6.99 5.85
C SER A 92 20.63 7.48 5.92
N LEU A 93 19.64 6.58 5.94
CA LEU A 93 18.24 6.94 6.13
C LEU A 93 17.95 7.36 7.57
N LYS A 94 18.69 6.85 8.56
CA LYS A 94 18.45 7.13 9.99
C LYS A 94 18.74 8.59 10.35
N THR A 95 19.63 9.24 9.61
CA THR A 95 20.01 10.65 9.82
C THR A 95 19.12 11.64 9.07
N GLN A 96 18.27 11.16 8.14
CA GLN A 96 17.39 12.03 7.36
C GLN A 96 16.17 12.51 8.15
N THR A 97 15.62 13.64 7.72
CA THR A 97 14.38 14.18 8.30
C THR A 97 13.17 13.34 7.88
N VAL A 98 12.15 13.27 8.75
CA VAL A 98 10.86 12.61 8.48
C VAL A 98 10.25 13.08 7.15
N LYS A 99 10.35 14.38 6.84
CA LYS A 99 9.88 14.97 5.58
C LYS A 99 10.65 14.45 4.37
N ALA A 100 11.99 14.38 4.45
CA ALA A 100 12.83 13.89 3.38
C ALA A 100 12.55 12.41 3.08
N ILE A 101 12.43 11.59 4.12
CA ILE A 101 12.09 10.16 4.02
C ILE A 101 10.72 9.97 3.36
N GLY A 102 9.69 10.68 3.84
CA GLY A 102 8.35 10.61 3.27
C GLY A 102 8.35 10.93 1.78
N LYS A 103 9.06 11.99 1.37
CA LYS A 103 9.22 12.34 -0.05
C LYS A 103 9.98 11.27 -0.84
N LYS A 104 11.08 10.73 -0.30
CA LYS A 104 11.91 9.69 -0.95
C LYS A 104 11.10 8.43 -1.26
N ILE A 105 10.18 8.03 -0.37
CA ILE A 105 9.35 6.83 -0.56
C ILE A 105 8.00 7.12 -1.23
N GLY A 106 7.80 8.34 -1.75
CA GLY A 106 6.66 8.66 -2.62
C GLY A 106 5.42 9.22 -1.92
N PHE A 107 5.48 9.62 -0.64
CA PHE A 107 4.36 10.35 -0.02
C PHE A 107 4.28 11.78 -0.54
N GLY A 108 3.07 12.23 -0.85
CA GLY A 108 2.81 13.60 -1.30
C GLY A 108 2.92 14.65 -0.18
N ASN A 109 2.76 14.25 1.08
CA ASN A 109 2.91 15.12 2.23
C ASN A 109 3.31 14.35 3.50
N THR A 110 3.90 15.07 4.46
CA THR A 110 4.43 14.50 5.71
C THR A 110 3.35 14.00 6.66
N GLU A 111 2.14 14.58 6.62
CA GLU A 111 1.03 14.20 7.49
C GLU A 111 0.51 12.79 7.15
N SER A 112 0.25 12.55 5.87
CA SER A 112 -0.16 11.25 5.35
C SER A 112 0.90 10.17 5.62
N PHE A 113 2.18 10.52 5.45
CA PHE A 113 3.29 9.64 5.82
C PHE A 113 3.25 9.28 7.30
N THR A 114 3.24 10.28 8.18
CA THR A 114 3.25 10.10 9.64
C THR A 114 2.08 9.23 10.11
N LYS A 115 0.87 9.53 9.63
CA LYS A 115 -0.34 8.76 9.98
C LYS A 115 -0.24 7.30 9.53
N THR A 116 0.21 7.06 8.30
CA THR A 116 0.34 5.70 7.77
C THR A 116 1.44 4.94 8.50
N PHE A 117 2.61 5.55 8.71
CA PHE A 117 3.71 4.93 9.43
C PHE A 117 3.31 4.53 10.86
N LYS A 118 2.64 5.43 11.59
CA LYS A 118 2.14 5.14 12.94
C LYS A 118 1.10 4.02 12.94
N LYS A 119 0.22 3.98 11.93
CA LYS A 119 -0.74 2.87 11.78
C LYS A 119 -0.04 1.50 11.65
N HIS A 120 1.10 1.45 10.94
CA HIS A 120 1.86 0.22 10.74
C HIS A 120 2.74 -0.17 11.93
N THR A 121 3.36 0.81 12.60
CA THR A 121 4.41 0.55 13.59
C THR A 121 3.97 0.79 15.03
N GLY A 122 2.81 1.44 15.24
CA GLY A 122 2.33 1.88 16.55
C GLY A 122 2.95 3.19 17.05
N ILE A 123 4.08 3.63 16.48
CA ILE A 123 4.83 4.81 16.92
C ILE A 123 5.08 5.82 15.79
N ASN A 124 5.36 7.07 16.13
CA ASN A 124 5.61 8.08 15.11
C ASN A 124 6.97 7.86 14.43
N PRO A 125 7.13 8.26 13.14
CA PRO A 125 8.40 8.11 12.43
C PRO A 125 9.59 8.74 13.15
N SER A 126 9.43 9.93 13.75
CA SER A 126 10.51 10.60 14.48
C SER A 126 11.00 9.78 15.67
N GLN A 127 10.06 9.21 16.44
CA GLN A 127 10.38 8.36 17.59
C GLN A 127 11.10 7.08 17.12
N TYR A 128 10.59 6.44 16.07
CA TYR A 128 11.21 5.24 15.50
C TYR A 128 12.63 5.51 14.99
N LEU A 129 12.86 6.62 14.30
CA LEU A 129 14.18 6.98 13.78
C LEU A 129 15.17 7.31 14.90
N ASN A 130 14.70 7.94 15.98
CA ASN A 130 15.55 8.21 17.14
C ASN A 130 15.98 6.91 17.85
N SER A 131 15.08 5.94 18.00
CA SER A 131 15.43 4.64 18.60
C SER A 131 16.36 3.78 17.76
N LEU A 132 16.64 4.16 16.50
CA LEU A 132 17.62 3.48 15.64
C LEU A 132 19.03 4.08 15.69
N LYS A 133 19.21 5.21 16.39
CA LYS A 133 20.50 5.92 16.54
C LYS A 133 21.23 5.56 17.83
N GLU A 134 20.53 4.90 18.74
CA GLU A 134 21.08 4.32 19.97
C GLU A 134 21.65 2.94 19.67
#